data_AF-A0A421B3H9-F1
#
_entry.id   AF-A0A421B3H9-F1
#
_cell.length_a   1.000
_cell.length_b   1.000
_cell.length_c   1.000
_cell.angle_alpha   90.00
_cell.angle_beta   90.00
_cell.angle_gamma   90.00
#
_symmetry.space_group_name_H-M   'P 1'
#
loop_
_entity.id
_entity.type
_entity.pdbx_description
1 polymer ?
#
loop_
_entity_poly.entity_id
_entity_poly.type
_entity_poly.pdbx_seq_one_letter_code
_entity_poly.pdbx_strand_id
1 'polypeptide(L)'
;MSLVSARRLGVLLTSATAVVLLGLSSPVAAAAAPTAPAAPPPGKPLVTTDVKPPTQPVTKRPPTAPGQVDQGVRTIKRNADGSYSMSVYSPAPGVTDQDLYRRLKARGVRDLVNPSQAVTTFDDGSCAWGTSTTAACPRVEWARNGHSHPQIYFNDHTSAAWPVDAAVAKWNQAEGVDSWYRWNSCPNVAGSHCVHVYSANYGETGTVGVTHLQWTGDYFSDGQVSIELNDFYNITAARHRKSTCHELGHALGLGHSSSSGSCMISGAYETLYPDSNDYNLLHDLYQG
;
A
#
# COMPACT_ATOMS: atom_id res chain seq x y z
N MET A 1 -23.36 -27.28 -63.80
CA MET A 1 -22.05 -27.66 -63.24
C MET A 1 -22.27 -28.11 -61.81
N SER A 2 -22.05 -29.41 -61.59
CA SER A 2 -22.25 -30.12 -60.34
C SER A 2 -21.08 -29.94 -59.36
N LEU A 3 -21.31 -30.42 -58.13
CA LEU A 3 -20.38 -30.95 -57.11
C LEU A 3 -20.00 -29.99 -55.98
N VAL A 4 -19.86 -30.41 -54.73
CA VAL A 4 -20.46 -31.48 -53.89
C VAL A 4 -19.99 -31.16 -52.47
N SER A 5 -20.87 -31.34 -51.49
CA SER A 5 -20.59 -31.19 -50.06
C SER A 5 -19.98 -32.48 -49.49
N ALA A 6 -18.95 -32.39 -48.65
CA ALA A 6 -18.46 -33.50 -47.84
C ALA A 6 -18.39 -33.12 -46.36
N ARG A 7 -19.33 -33.66 -45.57
CA ARG A 7 -19.30 -33.73 -44.10
C ARG A 7 -18.32 -34.80 -43.66
N ARG A 8 -17.49 -34.52 -42.65
CA ARG A 8 -16.77 -35.55 -41.87
C ARG A 8 -17.42 -35.70 -40.49
N LEU A 9 -17.90 -36.91 -40.21
CA LEU A 9 -18.27 -37.41 -38.88
C LEU A 9 -16.99 -37.83 -38.14
N GLY A 10 -16.77 -37.30 -36.94
CA GLY A 10 -15.75 -37.75 -36.01
C GLY A 10 -16.38 -38.57 -34.88
N VAL A 11 -15.95 -39.82 -34.75
CA VAL A 11 -16.39 -40.82 -33.76
C VAL A 11 -15.76 -40.54 -32.40
N LEU A 12 -16.56 -40.54 -31.33
CA LEU A 12 -16.10 -40.54 -29.94
C LEU A 12 -15.92 -41.99 -29.44
N LEU A 13 -14.68 -42.36 -29.09
CA LEU A 13 -14.41 -43.52 -28.24
C LEU A 13 -14.46 -43.08 -26.77
N THR A 14 -15.25 -43.79 -25.96
CA THR A 14 -15.27 -43.68 -24.50
C THR A 14 -14.53 -44.89 -23.92
N SER A 15 -13.43 -44.63 -23.20
CA SER A 15 -12.70 -45.65 -22.46
C SER A 15 -13.06 -45.54 -20.98
N ALA A 16 -13.68 -46.59 -20.44
CA ALA A 16 -14.00 -46.72 -19.02
C ALA A 16 -12.78 -47.29 -18.28
N THR A 17 -12.22 -46.50 -17.35
CA THR A 17 -11.14 -46.93 -16.46
C THR A 17 -11.74 -47.31 -15.11
N ALA A 18 -11.66 -48.60 -14.76
CA ALA A 18 -12.05 -49.12 -13.46
C ALA A 18 -10.98 -48.76 -12.42
N VAL A 19 -11.37 -48.04 -11.36
CA VAL A 19 -10.51 -47.71 -10.22
C VAL A 19 -10.78 -48.72 -9.11
N VAL A 20 -9.75 -49.50 -8.76
CA VAL A 20 -9.73 -50.39 -7.60
C VAL A 20 -9.36 -49.56 -6.36
N LEU A 21 -10.30 -49.46 -5.41
CA LEU A 21 -10.06 -48.83 -4.10
C LEU A 21 -9.55 -49.89 -3.12
N LEU A 22 -8.26 -49.83 -2.79
CA LEU A 22 -7.66 -50.55 -1.67
C LEU A 22 -7.73 -49.67 -0.42
N GLY A 23 -8.52 -50.11 0.56
CA GLY A 23 -8.65 -49.46 1.86
C GLY A 23 -7.44 -49.73 2.76
N LEU A 24 -6.67 -48.68 3.05
CA LEU A 24 -5.69 -48.65 4.13
C LEU A 24 -6.31 -47.89 5.30
N SER A 25 -6.61 -48.60 6.38
CA SER A 25 -7.07 -48.03 7.64
C SER A 25 -5.88 -47.53 8.45
N SER A 26 -5.68 -46.21 8.47
CA SER A 26 -4.71 -45.55 9.34
C SER A 26 -5.27 -45.38 10.76
N PRO A 27 -4.45 -45.50 11.82
CA PRO A 27 -4.87 -45.20 13.18
C PRO A 27 -5.15 -43.71 13.34
N VAL A 28 -6.35 -43.38 13.84
CA VAL A 28 -6.76 -42.02 14.18
C VAL A 28 -6.03 -41.61 15.46
N ALA A 29 -4.96 -40.84 15.33
CA ALA A 29 -4.38 -40.12 16.46
C ALA A 29 -5.41 -39.07 16.91
N ALA A 30 -5.83 -39.14 18.18
CA ALA A 30 -6.68 -38.13 18.78
C ALA A 30 -5.91 -36.80 18.83
N ALA A 31 -6.17 -35.93 17.86
CA ALA A 31 -5.67 -34.56 17.87
C ALA A 31 -6.25 -33.84 19.09
N ALA A 32 -5.37 -33.33 19.95
CA ALA A 32 -5.78 -32.41 21.01
C ALA A 32 -6.57 -31.26 20.36
N ALA A 33 -7.78 -31.02 20.89
CA ALA A 33 -8.61 -29.92 20.42
C ALA A 33 -7.78 -28.62 20.48
N PRO A 34 -7.74 -27.81 19.41
CA PRO A 34 -7.06 -26.54 19.46
C PRO A 34 -7.70 -25.71 20.58
N THR A 35 -6.89 -25.31 21.56
CA THR A 35 -7.26 -24.31 22.55
C THR A 35 -7.82 -23.11 21.81
N ALA A 36 -9.06 -22.73 22.14
CA ALA A 36 -9.70 -21.56 21.56
C ALA A 36 -8.75 -20.35 21.70
N PRO A 37 -8.54 -19.57 20.63
CA PRO A 37 -7.74 -18.35 20.74
C PRO A 37 -8.33 -17.45 21.82
N ALA A 38 -7.47 -16.94 22.69
CA ALA A 38 -7.85 -15.97 23.71
C ALA A 38 -8.57 -14.78 23.05
N ALA A 39 -9.64 -14.29 23.68
CA ALA A 39 -10.36 -13.12 23.19
C ALA A 39 -9.40 -11.93 23.01
N PRO A 40 -9.43 -11.20 21.88
CA PRO A 40 -8.59 -10.02 21.71
C PRO A 40 -8.93 -8.97 22.78
N PRO A 41 -7.94 -8.23 23.31
CA PRO A 41 -8.16 -7.25 24.37
C PRO A 41 -9.06 -6.10 23.87
N PRO A 42 -9.92 -5.52 24.71
CA PRO A 42 -10.72 -4.36 24.32
C PRO A 42 -9.83 -3.11 24.15
N GLY A 43 -9.82 -2.51 22.95
CA GLY A 43 -9.49 -1.08 22.77
C GLY A 43 -9.00 -0.62 21.38
N LYS A 44 -9.81 0.23 20.71
CA LYS A 44 -9.46 1.60 20.21
C LYS A 44 -10.74 2.48 20.22
N PRO A 45 -11.00 3.23 21.30
CA PRO A 45 -11.44 4.64 21.20
C PRO A 45 -10.55 5.51 22.13
N LEU A 46 -10.26 6.80 21.93
CA LEU A 46 -10.88 7.86 21.13
C LEU A 46 -9.87 9.03 20.99
N VAL A 47 -9.76 9.64 19.80
CA VAL A 47 -9.51 11.09 19.63
C VAL A 47 -10.28 11.53 18.38
N THR A 48 -11.45 12.13 18.58
CA THR A 48 -12.12 12.99 17.58
C THR A 48 -11.79 14.43 17.95
N THR A 49 -10.52 14.81 17.97
CA THR A 49 -10.26 16.24 17.80
C THR A 49 -10.31 16.47 16.31
N ASP A 50 -11.44 16.97 15.82
CA ASP A 50 -11.55 17.52 14.46
C ASP A 50 -10.75 18.83 14.31
N VAL A 51 -9.81 19.08 15.23
CA VAL A 51 -8.89 20.20 15.20
C VAL A 51 -7.62 19.76 14.49
N LYS A 52 -7.36 20.38 13.33
CA LYS A 52 -6.11 20.19 12.60
C LYS A 52 -4.93 20.63 13.49
N PRO A 53 -3.89 19.78 13.68
CA PRO A 53 -2.67 20.20 14.36
C PRO A 53 -2.02 21.41 13.66
N PRO A 54 -1.14 22.15 14.34
CA PRO A 54 -0.35 23.19 13.70
C PRO A 54 0.37 22.64 12.46
N THR A 55 0.23 23.35 11.35
CA THR A 55 0.88 22.96 10.10
C THR A 55 2.38 23.19 10.19
N GLN A 56 3.16 22.33 9.55
CA GLN A 56 4.58 22.57 9.35
C GLN A 56 4.76 23.72 8.35
N PRO A 57 5.64 24.70 8.63
CA PRO A 57 5.89 25.78 7.71
C PRO A 57 6.50 25.26 6.41
N VAL A 58 5.96 25.72 5.29
CA VAL A 58 6.44 25.38 3.96
C VAL A 58 7.71 26.14 3.67
N THR A 59 8.74 25.43 3.23
CA THR A 59 9.99 26.06 2.80
C THR A 59 10.01 26.28 1.29
N LYS A 60 10.95 27.08 0.80
CA LYS A 60 11.13 27.23 -0.64
C LYS A 60 11.59 25.91 -1.25
N ARG A 61 11.03 25.57 -2.42
CA ARG A 61 11.43 24.39 -3.21
C ARG A 61 12.95 24.33 -3.39
N PRO A 62 13.61 23.30 -2.82
CA PRO A 62 15.03 23.07 -3.09
C PRO A 62 15.18 22.59 -4.55
N PRO A 63 16.36 22.78 -5.16
CA PRO A 63 16.66 22.12 -6.43
C PRO A 63 16.52 20.60 -6.26
N THR A 64 15.94 19.93 -7.26
CA THR A 64 15.85 18.46 -7.28
C THR A 64 17.25 17.87 -7.17
N ALA A 65 17.48 17.04 -6.16
CA ALA A 65 18.77 16.38 -6.02
C ALA A 65 19.00 15.46 -7.24
N PRO A 66 20.17 15.52 -7.91
CA PRO A 66 20.46 14.67 -9.04
C PRO A 66 20.35 13.19 -8.66
N GLY A 67 19.67 12.39 -9.49
CA GLY A 67 19.56 10.94 -9.26
C GLY A 67 18.61 10.55 -8.12
N GLN A 68 17.70 11.43 -7.70
CA GLN A 68 16.56 11.01 -6.88
C GLN A 68 15.73 10.00 -7.66
N VAL A 69 15.63 8.81 -7.10
CA VAL A 69 14.87 7.70 -7.67
C VAL A 69 13.94 7.21 -6.57
N ASP A 70 12.71 6.90 -6.94
CA ASP A 70 11.79 6.20 -6.06
C ASP A 70 12.32 4.77 -5.86
N GLN A 71 13.06 4.57 -4.76
CA GLN A 71 13.65 3.30 -4.36
C GLN A 71 12.60 2.46 -3.65
N GLY A 72 12.37 1.24 -4.09
CA GLY A 72 11.49 0.32 -3.39
C GLY A 72 10.90 -0.70 -4.33
N VAL A 73 10.26 -1.71 -3.77
CA VAL A 73 9.58 -2.74 -4.55
C VAL A 73 8.14 -2.30 -4.75
N ARG A 74 7.69 -2.27 -6.01
CA ARG A 74 6.30 -1.98 -6.36
C ARG A 74 5.84 -2.73 -7.60
N THR A 75 4.53 -2.84 -7.77
CA THR A 75 3.91 -3.24 -9.04
C THR A 75 3.22 -2.06 -9.67
N ILE A 76 3.19 -1.96 -11.00
CA ILE A 76 2.37 -0.97 -11.71
C ILE A 76 1.71 -1.64 -12.91
N LYS A 77 0.38 -1.62 -12.95
CA LYS A 77 -0.40 -2.25 -14.00
C LYS A 77 -1.43 -1.28 -14.57
N ARG A 78 -1.52 -1.20 -15.89
CA ARG A 78 -2.65 -0.55 -16.57
C ARG A 78 -3.81 -1.54 -16.70
N ASN A 79 -4.99 -1.13 -16.26
CA ASN A 79 -6.20 -1.93 -16.31
C ASN A 79 -6.92 -1.78 -17.67
N ALA A 80 -7.87 -2.68 -17.94
CA ALA A 80 -8.60 -2.71 -19.21
C ALA A 80 -9.50 -1.48 -19.41
N ASP A 81 -9.99 -0.88 -18.31
CA ASP A 81 -10.78 0.34 -18.29
C ASP A 81 -9.95 1.62 -18.44
N GLY A 82 -8.63 1.51 -18.54
CA GLY A 82 -7.70 2.63 -18.65
C GLY A 82 -7.22 3.20 -17.31
N SER A 83 -7.74 2.72 -16.17
CA SER A 83 -7.20 3.02 -14.85
C SER A 83 -5.83 2.35 -14.65
N TYR A 84 -5.13 2.72 -13.58
CA TYR A 84 -3.89 2.09 -13.15
C TYR A 84 -4.01 1.56 -11.74
N SER A 85 -3.37 0.43 -11.47
CA SER A 85 -3.22 -0.14 -10.13
C SER A 85 -1.74 -0.23 -9.78
N MET A 86 -1.41 0.17 -8.55
CA MET A 86 -0.07 0.03 -7.97
C MET A 86 -0.16 -0.68 -6.63
N SER A 87 0.89 -1.42 -6.29
CA SER A 87 1.10 -1.88 -4.92
C SER A 87 2.53 -1.57 -4.55
N VAL A 88 2.73 -0.89 -3.43
CA VAL A 88 4.05 -0.51 -2.90
C VAL A 88 4.31 -1.36 -1.66
N TYR A 89 5.47 -2.00 -1.58
CA TYR A 89 5.74 -3.03 -0.57
C TYR A 89 6.86 -2.59 0.38
N SER A 90 6.57 -2.56 1.68
CA SER A 90 7.58 -2.39 2.73
C SER A 90 8.25 -3.72 3.08
N PRO A 91 9.59 -3.85 2.94
CA PRO A 91 10.29 -5.07 3.32
C PRO A 91 10.23 -5.38 4.81
N ALA A 92 10.13 -6.67 5.13
CA ALA A 92 10.28 -7.18 6.48
C ALA A 92 11.73 -7.01 6.99
N PRO A 93 11.95 -7.06 8.33
CA PRO A 93 13.30 -6.96 8.89
C PRO A 93 14.26 -7.99 8.28
N GLY A 94 15.46 -7.53 7.91
CA GLY A 94 16.48 -8.36 7.27
C GLY A 94 16.22 -8.68 5.79
N VAL A 95 15.14 -8.20 5.20
CA VAL A 95 14.86 -8.34 3.76
C VAL A 95 15.24 -7.05 3.05
N THR A 96 16.15 -7.13 2.07
CA THR A 96 16.44 -5.99 1.19
C THR A 96 15.37 -5.85 0.11
N ASP A 97 15.25 -4.68 -0.52
CA ASP A 97 14.32 -4.48 -1.65
C ASP A 97 14.60 -5.47 -2.78
N GLN A 98 15.88 -5.74 -3.08
CA GLN A 98 16.24 -6.69 -4.12
C GLN A 98 15.86 -8.14 -3.75
N ASP A 99 15.97 -8.52 -2.48
CA ASP A 99 15.49 -9.82 -1.99
C ASP A 99 13.98 -9.93 -2.12
N LEU A 100 13.25 -8.89 -1.70
CA LEU A 100 11.80 -8.84 -1.77
C LEU A 100 11.30 -8.94 -3.21
N TYR A 101 11.89 -8.17 -4.14
CA TYR A 101 11.59 -8.25 -5.57
C TYR A 101 11.76 -9.68 -6.10
N ARG A 102 12.87 -10.35 -5.78
CA ARG A 102 13.10 -11.76 -6.19
C ARG A 102 12.04 -12.70 -5.61
N ARG A 103 11.69 -12.55 -4.33
CA ARG A 103 10.67 -13.37 -3.65
C ARG A 103 9.28 -13.19 -4.27
N LEU A 104 8.85 -11.95 -4.52
CA LEU A 104 7.57 -11.66 -5.16
C LEU A 104 7.53 -12.21 -6.58
N LYS A 105 8.61 -12.03 -7.36
CA LYS A 105 8.72 -12.59 -8.71
C LYS A 105 8.64 -14.12 -8.69
N ALA A 106 9.32 -14.78 -7.75
CA ALA A 106 9.27 -16.24 -7.59
C ALA A 106 7.88 -16.76 -7.22
N ARG A 107 7.04 -15.94 -6.58
CA ARG A 107 5.62 -16.23 -6.28
C ARG A 107 4.67 -15.91 -7.42
N GLY A 108 5.18 -15.46 -8.57
CA GLY A 108 4.38 -15.16 -9.75
C GLY A 108 3.69 -13.80 -9.72
N VAL A 109 4.09 -12.89 -8.82
CA VAL A 109 3.64 -11.50 -8.88
C VAL A 109 4.12 -10.88 -10.19
N ARG A 110 3.18 -10.33 -10.95
CA ARG A 110 3.42 -9.71 -12.26
C ARG A 110 3.61 -8.20 -12.11
N ASP A 111 4.08 -7.57 -13.19
CA ASP A 111 4.18 -6.12 -13.30
C ASP A 111 5.08 -5.47 -12.22
N LEU A 112 6.02 -6.24 -11.67
CA LEU A 112 7.00 -5.77 -10.69
C LEU A 112 8.01 -4.81 -11.33
N VAL A 113 8.24 -3.69 -10.67
CA VAL A 113 9.31 -2.74 -10.98
C VAL A 113 10.56 -3.16 -10.21
N ASN A 114 11.69 -3.22 -10.91
CA ASN A 114 12.96 -3.59 -10.30
C ASN A 114 13.50 -2.43 -9.45
N PRO A 115 13.73 -2.60 -8.13
CA PRO A 115 14.20 -1.54 -7.25
C PRO A 115 15.61 -1.04 -7.62
N SER A 116 16.42 -1.84 -8.31
CA SER A 116 17.75 -1.46 -8.79
C SER A 116 17.72 -0.63 -10.07
N GLN A 117 16.59 -0.58 -10.77
CA GLN A 117 16.44 0.29 -11.92
C GLN A 117 16.05 1.67 -11.39
N ALA A 118 16.97 2.62 -11.52
CA ALA A 118 16.64 4.02 -11.41
C ALA A 118 15.41 4.26 -12.30
N VAL A 119 14.29 4.68 -11.70
CA VAL A 119 13.24 5.32 -12.48
C VAL A 119 13.92 6.53 -13.05
N THR A 120 14.28 6.44 -14.33
CA THR A 120 14.99 7.50 -15.03
C THR A 120 14.06 8.70 -15.05
N THR A 121 14.39 9.58 -14.11
CA THR A 121 14.11 10.99 -14.07
C THR A 121 12.64 11.42 -14.05
N PHE A 122 12.26 11.93 -12.87
CA PHE A 122 11.21 12.93 -12.69
C PHE A 122 11.62 14.27 -13.34
N ASP A 123 11.94 14.24 -14.65
CA ASP A 123 12.72 15.24 -15.40
C ASP A 123 12.06 16.62 -15.55
N ASP A 124 10.79 16.78 -15.18
CA ASP A 124 10.11 18.08 -15.16
C ASP A 124 10.15 18.77 -13.78
N GLY A 125 10.75 18.11 -12.77
CA GLY A 125 10.79 18.58 -11.40
C GLY A 125 9.44 18.54 -10.67
N SER A 126 8.34 18.14 -11.30
CA SER A 126 7.00 18.20 -10.69
C SER A 126 6.74 17.05 -9.70
N CYS A 127 7.48 15.95 -9.82
CA CYS A 127 7.22 14.70 -9.11
C CYS A 127 8.19 14.43 -7.93
N ALA A 128 9.00 15.42 -7.55
CA ALA A 128 9.93 15.31 -6.41
C ALA A 128 10.16 16.66 -5.70
N TRP A 129 10.49 16.61 -4.42
CA TRP A 129 10.86 17.76 -3.61
C TRP A 129 11.99 17.39 -2.64
N GLY A 130 13.18 17.95 -2.85
CA GLY A 130 14.35 17.63 -2.05
C GLY A 130 14.70 16.14 -2.13
N THR A 131 14.47 15.41 -1.04
CA THR A 131 14.69 13.95 -0.94
C THR A 131 13.45 13.11 -1.14
N SER A 132 12.26 13.72 -1.22
CA SER A 132 10.99 13.02 -1.29
C SER A 132 10.48 12.96 -2.73
N THR A 133 9.81 11.88 -3.09
CA THR A 133 9.25 11.65 -4.42
C THR A 133 7.74 11.42 -4.35
N THR A 134 7.04 11.50 -5.48
CA THR A 134 5.62 11.12 -5.62
C THR A 134 5.51 9.64 -5.97
N ALA A 135 4.37 9.02 -5.64
CA ALA A 135 4.14 7.58 -5.89
C ALA A 135 4.12 7.24 -7.39
N ALA A 136 3.68 8.19 -8.22
CA ALA A 136 3.62 8.07 -9.67
C ALA A 136 4.04 9.39 -10.33
N CYS A 137 4.57 9.31 -11.55
CA CYS A 137 4.83 10.48 -12.40
C CYS A 137 4.29 10.24 -13.82
N PRO A 138 3.36 11.07 -14.34
CA PRO A 138 2.79 12.29 -13.75
C PRO A 138 2.16 12.08 -12.36
N ARG A 139 2.15 13.14 -11.55
CA ARG A 139 1.72 13.08 -10.15
C ARG A 139 0.26 12.66 -10.04
N VAL A 140 -0.05 11.86 -9.03
CA VAL A 140 -1.41 11.39 -8.73
C VAL A 140 -1.77 11.81 -7.31
N GLU A 141 -2.97 12.33 -7.14
CA GLU A 141 -3.41 12.96 -5.90
C GLU A 141 -4.88 12.65 -5.56
N TRP A 142 -5.31 12.97 -4.35
CA TRP A 142 -6.73 12.99 -3.99
C TRP A 142 -7.44 14.23 -4.53
N ALA A 143 -8.60 14.05 -5.15
CA ALA A 143 -9.39 15.17 -5.67
C ALA A 143 -9.98 16.02 -4.53
N ARG A 144 -10.01 17.35 -4.67
CA ARG A 144 -10.58 18.19 -3.60
C ARG A 144 -12.08 18.02 -3.38
N ASN A 145 -12.82 17.59 -4.40
CA ASN A 145 -14.27 17.35 -4.35
C ASN A 145 -15.09 18.47 -3.66
N GLY A 146 -14.72 19.73 -3.89
CA GLY A 146 -15.41 20.91 -3.35
C GLY A 146 -14.87 21.45 -2.02
N HIS A 147 -13.86 20.81 -1.43
CA HIS A 147 -13.16 21.28 -0.23
C HIS A 147 -11.97 22.18 -0.58
N SER A 148 -11.45 22.95 0.39
CA SER A 148 -10.21 23.72 0.20
C SER A 148 -8.99 22.82 0.02
N HIS A 149 -8.99 21.68 0.72
CA HIS A 149 -8.00 20.61 0.66
C HIS A 149 -8.75 19.28 0.59
N PRO A 150 -8.20 18.22 -0.04
CA PRO A 150 -8.85 16.90 0.01
C PRO A 150 -8.94 16.42 1.45
N GLN A 151 -10.10 15.87 1.79
CA GLN A 151 -10.41 15.34 3.12
C GLN A 151 -10.22 13.82 3.09
N ILE A 152 -9.14 13.33 3.69
CA ILE A 152 -8.77 11.91 3.61
C ILE A 152 -8.95 11.27 4.98
N TYR A 153 -9.85 10.30 5.06
CA TYR A 153 -10.12 9.55 6.29
C TYR A 153 -9.42 8.20 6.25
N PHE A 154 -8.47 8.00 7.16
CA PHE A 154 -7.84 6.71 7.40
C PHE A 154 -8.71 5.91 8.37
N ASN A 155 -9.44 4.95 7.82
CA ASN A 155 -10.32 4.05 8.56
C ASN A 155 -9.53 2.82 9.01
N ASP A 156 -9.20 2.84 10.30
CA ASP A 156 -8.37 1.85 10.96
C ASP A 156 -9.20 0.63 11.40
N HIS A 157 -8.77 -0.54 10.94
CA HIS A 157 -9.26 -1.88 11.30
C HIS A 157 -8.16 -2.74 11.96
N THR A 158 -7.01 -2.13 12.27
CA THR A 158 -5.80 -2.82 12.75
C THR A 158 -5.86 -3.13 14.24
N SER A 159 -5.04 -4.08 14.67
CA SER A 159 -4.81 -4.31 16.10
C SER A 159 -4.15 -3.10 16.79
N ALA A 160 -4.11 -3.11 18.14
CA ALA A 160 -3.44 -2.06 18.92
C ALA A 160 -1.92 -1.98 18.68
N ALA A 161 -1.31 -2.97 18.02
CA ALA A 161 0.12 -2.95 17.67
C ALA A 161 0.45 -1.87 16.62
N TRP A 162 -0.52 -1.50 15.78
CA TRP A 162 -0.35 -0.53 14.69
C TRP A 162 -0.93 0.83 15.08
N PRO A 163 -0.09 1.85 15.36
CA PRO A 163 -0.55 3.15 15.87
C PRO A 163 -0.97 4.09 14.71
N VAL A 164 -2.05 3.73 14.01
CA VAL A 164 -2.57 4.49 12.85
C VAL A 164 -2.94 5.92 13.25
N ASP A 165 -3.64 6.10 14.37
CA ASP A 165 -3.99 7.40 14.94
C ASP A 165 -2.78 8.34 15.09
N ALA A 166 -1.68 7.83 15.65
CA ALA A 166 -0.47 8.59 15.86
C ALA A 166 0.24 8.97 14.55
N ALA A 167 0.16 8.11 13.53
CA ALA A 167 0.70 8.40 12.20
C ALA A 167 -0.16 9.42 11.45
N VAL A 168 -1.48 9.27 11.48
CA VAL A 168 -2.42 10.24 10.89
C VAL A 168 -2.24 11.63 11.50
N ALA A 169 -2.11 11.73 12.82
CA ALA A 169 -1.89 13.01 13.50
C ALA A 169 -0.59 13.72 13.05
N LYS A 170 0.42 12.97 12.58
CA LYS A 170 1.64 13.53 12.00
C LYS A 170 1.42 13.99 10.56
N TRP A 171 0.82 13.14 9.73
CA TRP A 171 0.49 13.53 8.36
C TRP A 171 -0.48 14.71 8.28
N ASN A 172 -1.38 14.87 9.24
CA ASN A 172 -2.29 16.03 9.31
C ASN A 172 -1.58 17.37 9.64
N GLN A 173 -0.26 17.35 9.90
CA GLN A 173 0.56 18.57 9.99
C GLN A 173 0.97 19.10 8.60
N ALA A 174 0.76 18.32 7.54
CA ALA A 174 0.97 18.79 6.17
C ALA A 174 -0.04 19.91 5.83
N GLU A 175 0.46 20.97 5.19
CA GLU A 175 -0.40 21.94 4.53
C GLU A 175 -0.89 21.37 3.19
N GLY A 176 -2.04 21.83 2.70
CA GLY A 176 -2.60 21.38 1.41
C GLY A 176 -3.47 20.12 1.49
N VAL A 177 -3.31 19.27 2.52
CA VAL A 177 -4.10 18.05 2.71
C VAL A 177 -4.62 17.94 4.14
N ASP A 178 -5.83 17.39 4.32
CA ASP A 178 -6.43 17.15 5.63
C ASP A 178 -6.58 15.64 5.85
N SER A 179 -5.83 15.12 6.83
CA SER A 179 -5.80 13.69 7.17
C SER A 179 -6.50 13.43 8.50
N TRP A 180 -7.49 12.54 8.49
CA TRP A 180 -8.36 12.31 9.65
C TRP A 180 -8.36 10.83 10.04
N TYR A 181 -8.18 10.56 11.33
CA TYR A 181 -8.25 9.20 11.86
C TYR A 181 -9.70 8.81 12.12
N ARG A 182 -10.07 7.58 11.78
CA ARG A 182 -11.35 6.98 12.13
C ARG A 182 -11.17 5.51 12.50
N TRP A 183 -12.04 5.01 13.37
CA TRP A 183 -12.03 3.62 13.82
C TRP A 183 -13.23 2.87 13.23
N ASN A 184 -12.96 1.80 12.47
CA ASN A 184 -13.95 0.88 11.88
C ASN A 184 -15.10 1.51 11.08
N SER A 185 -15.01 2.79 10.69
CA SER A 185 -16.00 3.46 9.86
C SER A 185 -15.40 4.66 9.15
N CYS A 186 -15.75 4.83 7.87
CA CYS A 186 -15.54 6.10 7.18
C CYS A 186 -16.76 6.98 7.36
N PRO A 187 -16.58 8.31 7.52
CA PRO A 187 -17.71 9.21 7.64
C PRO A 187 -18.42 9.32 6.30
N ASN A 188 -19.74 9.46 6.33
CA ASN A 188 -20.53 9.79 5.15
C ASN A 188 -20.51 11.31 4.91
N VAL A 189 -19.32 11.84 4.65
CA VAL A 189 -19.11 13.27 4.33
C VAL A 189 -18.94 13.40 2.83
N ALA A 190 -19.81 14.21 2.20
CA ALA A 190 -19.74 14.43 0.76
C ALA A 190 -18.37 14.96 0.34
N GLY A 191 -17.81 14.37 -0.73
CA GLY A 191 -16.51 14.75 -1.27
C GLY A 191 -15.32 14.33 -0.40
N SER A 192 -15.51 13.50 0.63
CA SER A 192 -14.40 12.92 1.38
C SER A 192 -13.93 11.59 0.80
N HIS A 193 -12.67 11.26 1.07
CA HIS A 193 -12.03 10.02 0.66
C HIS A 193 -11.85 9.09 1.85
N CYS A 194 -11.88 7.80 1.57
CA CYS A 194 -11.77 6.75 2.58
C CYS A 194 -10.62 5.81 2.20
N VAL A 195 -9.61 5.72 3.08
CA VAL A 195 -8.52 4.76 2.98
C VAL A 195 -8.67 3.73 4.09
N HIS A 196 -8.84 2.47 3.71
CA HIS A 196 -8.95 1.39 4.69
C HIS A 196 -7.56 0.89 5.09
N VAL A 197 -7.31 0.77 6.40
CA VAL A 197 -6.07 0.23 6.95
C VAL A 197 -6.38 -1.05 7.70
N TYR A 198 -5.90 -2.17 7.19
CA TYR A 198 -6.12 -3.50 7.77
C TYR A 198 -4.82 -4.06 8.36
N SER A 199 -4.95 -4.87 9.41
CA SER A 199 -3.86 -5.77 9.82
C SER A 199 -4.37 -7.19 9.90
N ALA A 200 -3.53 -8.13 9.50
CA ALA A 200 -3.78 -9.55 9.67
C ALA A 200 -2.45 -10.32 9.59
N ASN A 201 -2.50 -11.60 9.94
CA ASN A 201 -1.39 -12.50 9.66
C ASN A 201 -1.43 -12.91 8.17
N TYR A 202 -0.62 -12.25 7.34
CA TYR A 202 -0.50 -12.57 5.92
C TYR A 202 0.58 -13.64 5.63
N GLY A 203 1.16 -14.24 6.67
CA GLY A 203 2.25 -15.20 6.56
C GLY A 203 3.61 -14.56 6.28
N GLU A 204 4.61 -15.40 5.98
CA GLU A 204 5.98 -14.98 5.70
C GLU A 204 6.11 -14.40 4.28
N THR A 205 5.48 -13.25 4.03
CA THR A 205 5.44 -12.64 2.69
C THR A 205 6.76 -11.99 2.28
N GLY A 206 7.63 -11.68 3.24
CA GLY A 206 8.78 -10.80 3.09
C GLY A 206 8.42 -9.33 3.25
N THR A 207 7.16 -9.00 3.59
CA THR A 207 6.65 -7.63 3.71
C THR A 207 5.98 -7.38 5.05
N VAL A 208 6.23 -6.22 5.65
CA VAL A 208 5.54 -5.76 6.88
C VAL A 208 4.36 -4.85 6.59
N GLY A 209 4.32 -4.25 5.40
CA GLY A 209 3.27 -3.35 4.96
C GLY A 209 3.15 -3.39 3.44
N VAL A 210 1.93 -3.20 2.93
CA VAL A 210 1.64 -2.99 1.51
C VAL A 210 0.60 -1.89 1.38
N THR A 211 0.85 -0.90 0.53
CA THR A 211 -0.14 0.09 0.12
C THR A 211 -0.62 -0.22 -1.28
N HIS A 212 -1.92 -0.41 -1.45
CA HIS A 212 -2.59 -0.57 -2.73
C HIS A 212 -3.18 0.77 -3.17
N LEU A 213 -2.88 1.16 -4.40
CA LEU A 213 -3.35 2.39 -5.01
C LEU A 213 -4.07 2.05 -6.31
N GLN A 214 -5.16 2.75 -6.61
CA GLN A 214 -5.74 2.78 -7.95
C GLN A 214 -6.10 4.21 -8.30
N TRP A 215 -5.89 4.59 -9.57
CA TRP A 215 -6.20 5.92 -10.05
C TRP A 215 -6.66 5.91 -11.51
N THR A 216 -7.38 6.96 -11.89
CA THR A 216 -7.80 7.25 -13.26
C THR A 216 -7.51 8.71 -13.57
N GLY A 217 -6.82 8.98 -14.67
CA GLY A 217 -6.27 10.32 -14.92
C GLY A 217 -5.24 10.67 -13.85
N ASP A 218 -5.40 11.83 -13.21
CA ASP A 218 -4.48 12.35 -12.19
C ASP A 218 -4.99 12.12 -10.75
N TYR A 219 -6.11 11.41 -10.57
CA TYR A 219 -6.76 11.27 -9.28
C TYR A 219 -6.90 9.82 -8.81
N PHE A 220 -6.61 9.60 -7.52
CA PHE A 220 -6.93 8.35 -6.84
C PHE A 220 -8.43 8.04 -6.93
N SER A 221 -8.72 6.76 -7.09
CA SER A 221 -10.09 6.25 -7.18
C SER A 221 -10.63 5.95 -5.79
N ASP A 222 -11.78 6.56 -5.45
CA ASP A 222 -12.45 6.36 -4.18
C ASP A 222 -12.76 4.89 -3.89
N GLY A 223 -12.47 4.45 -2.68
CA GLY A 223 -12.67 3.06 -2.24
C GLY A 223 -11.68 2.05 -2.83
N GLN A 224 -10.68 2.49 -3.59
CA GLN A 224 -9.67 1.61 -4.21
C GLN A 224 -8.25 1.84 -3.67
N VAL A 225 -8.10 2.67 -2.62
CA VAL A 225 -6.86 2.84 -1.88
C VAL A 225 -6.98 2.14 -0.53
N SER A 226 -6.06 1.23 -0.25
CA SER A 226 -6.04 0.46 1.00
C SER A 226 -4.62 0.13 1.44
N ILE A 227 -4.47 -0.15 2.73
CA ILE A 227 -3.20 -0.50 3.37
C ILE A 227 -3.38 -1.83 4.10
N GLU A 228 -2.40 -2.72 3.93
CA GLU A 228 -2.31 -4.01 4.63
C GLU A 228 -1.03 -4.06 5.47
N LEU A 229 -1.17 -4.28 6.78
CA LEU A 229 -0.07 -4.37 7.75
C LEU A 229 0.04 -5.80 8.30
N ASN A 230 1.24 -6.39 8.26
CA ASN A 230 1.41 -7.82 8.47
C ASN A 230 1.76 -8.20 9.92
N ASP A 231 0.80 -8.81 10.62
CA ASP A 231 0.92 -9.31 12.00
C ASP A 231 1.79 -10.58 12.12
N PHE A 232 2.24 -11.17 11.00
CA PHE A 232 3.11 -12.37 11.02
C PHE A 232 4.47 -12.09 11.68
N TYR A 233 5.01 -10.89 11.48
CA TYR A 233 6.36 -10.55 11.92
C TYR A 233 6.36 -10.02 13.36
N ASN A 234 7.13 -10.68 14.24
CA ASN A 234 7.37 -10.17 15.58
C ASN A 234 8.36 -8.98 15.53
N ILE A 235 7.82 -7.77 15.38
CA ILE A 235 8.59 -6.53 15.24
C ILE A 235 8.38 -5.58 16.44
N THR A 236 9.31 -4.65 16.61
CA THR A 236 9.25 -3.66 17.70
C THR A 236 8.09 -2.67 17.50
N ALA A 237 7.64 -2.01 18.57
CA ALA A 237 6.64 -0.94 18.48
C ALA A 237 7.14 0.24 17.59
N ALA A 238 8.43 0.53 17.62
CA ALA A 238 9.06 1.52 16.73
C ALA A 238 8.88 1.11 15.26
N ARG A 239 9.13 -0.16 14.92
CA ARG A 239 8.96 -0.67 13.56
C ARG A 239 7.50 -0.67 13.11
N HIS A 240 6.56 -1.01 13.98
CA HIS A 240 5.13 -0.86 13.70
C HIS A 240 4.79 0.59 13.36
N ARG A 241 5.26 1.55 14.16
CA ARG A 241 5.01 2.98 13.96
C ARG A 241 5.64 3.51 12.66
N LYS A 242 6.90 3.15 12.37
CA LYS A 242 7.56 3.51 11.11
C LYS A 242 6.75 3.01 9.92
N SER A 243 6.42 1.71 9.91
CA SER A 243 5.74 1.09 8.78
C SER A 243 4.34 1.70 8.58
N THR A 244 3.63 1.97 9.68
CA THR A 244 2.36 2.70 9.62
C THR A 244 2.52 4.09 9.01
N CYS A 245 3.51 4.89 9.47
CA CYS A 245 3.82 6.20 8.89
C CYS A 245 4.11 6.12 7.38
N HIS A 246 4.92 5.13 7.00
CA HIS A 246 5.36 4.88 5.63
C HIS A 246 4.19 4.57 4.69
N GLU A 247 3.37 3.57 5.03
CA GLU A 247 2.23 3.18 4.20
C GLU A 247 1.19 4.29 4.09
N LEU A 248 0.95 5.04 5.18
CA LEU A 248 0.05 6.19 5.13
C LEU A 248 0.56 7.28 4.18
N GLY A 249 1.88 7.51 4.12
CA GLY A 249 2.46 8.46 3.17
C GLY A 249 2.24 8.05 1.71
N HIS A 250 2.35 6.75 1.40
CA HIS A 250 2.02 6.24 0.07
C HIS A 250 0.57 6.47 -0.31
N ALA A 251 -0.35 6.24 0.63
CA ALA A 251 -1.77 6.51 0.42
C ALA A 251 -2.09 8.01 0.23
N LEU A 252 -1.21 8.92 0.63
CA LEU A 252 -1.32 10.36 0.37
C LEU A 252 -0.72 10.78 -0.98
N GLY A 253 -0.07 9.88 -1.71
CA GLY A 253 0.56 10.14 -3.01
C GLY A 253 2.08 10.28 -2.97
N LEU A 254 2.73 10.02 -1.83
CA LEU A 254 4.19 10.04 -1.73
C LEU A 254 4.80 8.72 -2.22
N GLY A 255 5.93 8.82 -2.91
CA GLY A 255 6.85 7.71 -3.13
C GLY A 255 7.81 7.58 -1.95
N HIS A 256 8.94 6.94 -2.16
CA HIS A 256 9.97 6.83 -1.14
C HIS A 256 10.82 8.09 -1.06
N SER A 257 11.43 8.29 0.12
CA SER A 257 12.40 9.34 0.38
C SER A 257 13.81 8.77 0.44
N SER A 258 14.80 9.51 -0.07
CA SER A 258 16.22 9.16 0.12
C SER A 258 16.78 9.60 1.48
N SER A 259 15.98 10.29 2.30
CA SER A 259 16.39 10.83 3.61
C SER A 259 16.24 9.77 4.69
N SER A 260 17.33 9.45 5.40
CA SER A 260 17.24 8.60 6.60
C SER A 260 16.47 9.25 7.75
N GLY A 261 16.21 10.56 7.68
CA GLY A 261 15.38 11.31 8.62
C GLY A 261 13.89 11.28 8.32
N SER A 262 13.46 10.60 7.25
CA SER A 262 12.06 10.47 6.86
C SER A 262 11.54 9.06 7.15
N CYS A 263 10.27 8.93 7.57
CA CYS A 263 9.60 7.64 7.64
C CYS A 263 9.33 7.04 6.25
N MET A 264 9.38 7.85 5.18
CA MET A 264 9.24 7.45 3.77
C MET A 264 10.48 6.78 3.19
N ILE A 265 11.57 6.64 3.96
CA ILE A 265 12.70 5.83 3.49
C ILE A 265 12.33 4.35 3.36
N SER A 266 12.71 3.74 2.23
CA SER A 266 12.54 2.30 2.00
C SER A 266 13.35 1.47 3.00
N GLY A 267 12.88 0.27 3.31
CA GLY A 267 13.63 -0.71 4.11
C GLY A 267 13.50 -0.56 5.62
N ALA A 268 14.53 -1.02 6.35
CA ALA A 268 14.49 -1.37 7.79
C ALA A 268 14.82 -0.21 8.76
N TYR A 269 14.91 1.03 8.28
CA TYR A 269 15.24 2.18 9.13
C TYR A 269 14.14 2.48 10.16
N GLU A 270 14.52 3.16 11.24
CA GLU A 270 13.70 3.37 12.45
C GLU A 270 13.14 4.80 12.58
N THR A 271 13.25 5.64 11.55
CA THR A 271 12.67 7.00 11.63
C THR A 271 11.15 6.92 11.60
N LEU A 272 10.54 7.46 12.65
CA LEU A 272 9.11 7.25 12.96
C LEU A 272 8.19 8.31 12.35
N TYR A 273 8.74 9.36 11.73
CA TYR A 273 8.02 10.57 11.35
C TYR A 273 8.35 11.02 9.93
N PRO A 274 7.42 11.71 9.26
CA PRO A 274 7.74 12.45 8.04
C PRO A 274 8.76 13.56 8.34
N ASP A 275 9.61 13.87 7.38
CA ASP A 275 10.51 15.03 7.45
C ASP A 275 9.94 16.24 6.69
N SER A 276 10.69 17.34 6.67
CA SER A 276 10.23 18.58 6.01
C SER A 276 10.07 18.44 4.50
N ASN A 277 10.82 17.56 3.82
CA ASN A 277 10.66 17.35 2.39
C ASN A 277 9.35 16.60 2.09
N ASP A 278 8.94 15.68 2.95
CA ASP A 278 7.66 14.98 2.83
C ASP A 278 6.48 15.96 2.96
N TYR A 279 6.50 16.82 3.98
CA TYR A 279 5.45 17.82 4.18
C TYR A 279 5.38 18.83 3.03
N ASN A 280 6.52 19.31 2.56
CA ASN A 280 6.56 20.26 1.45
C ASN A 280 6.09 19.64 0.13
N LEU A 281 6.41 18.36 -0.12
CA LEU A 281 5.91 17.67 -1.31
C LEU A 281 4.40 17.50 -1.28
N LEU A 282 3.81 17.17 -0.12
CA LEU A 282 2.35 17.12 0.01
C LEU A 282 1.72 18.49 -0.20
N HIS A 283 2.32 19.56 0.34
CA HIS A 283 1.86 20.91 0.08
C HIS A 283 1.89 21.22 -1.43
N ASP A 284 3.00 20.95 -2.11
CA ASP A 284 3.13 21.19 -3.56
C ASP A 284 2.19 20.34 -4.42
N LEU A 285 1.95 19.09 -4.01
CA LEU A 285 0.97 18.21 -4.63
C LEU A 285 -0.42 18.84 -4.56
N TYR A 286 -0.83 19.29 -3.36
CA TYR A 286 -2.20 19.68 -3.09
C TYR A 286 -2.50 21.19 -3.11
N GLN A 287 -1.58 22.07 -3.51
CA GLN A 287 -1.79 23.53 -3.63
C GLN A 287 -2.29 23.99 -5.01
N GLY A 288 -2.45 23.06 -5.97
CA GLY A 288 -2.91 23.35 -7.33
C GLY A 288 -4.24 24.09 -7.46
#